data_AF-A0A843J3L8-F1
#
_entry.id   AF-A0A843J3L8-F1
#
_cell.length_a   1.000
_cell.length_b   1.000
_cell.length_c   1.000
_cell.angle_alpha   90.00
_cell.angle_beta   90.00
_cell.angle_gamma   90.00
#
_symmetry.space_group_name_H-M   'P 1'
#
loop_
_entity.id
_entity.type
_entity.pdbx_description
1 polymer ?
#
loop_
_entity_poly.entity_id
_entity_poly.type
_entity_poly.pdbx_seq_one_letter_code
_entity_poly.pdbx_strand_id
1 'polypeptide(L)' 'MKKLQHGKDTPVAVIYHVSWPDQKIIRGTVETIAEKVHAAGIERSALIIVGNAVDGINAKYTNSHLYG' A
#
# COMPACT_ATOMS: atom_id res chain seq x y z
N MET A 1 7.31 14.19 19.06
CA MET A 1 6.87 13.71 17.72
C MET A 1 5.36 13.62 17.68
N LYS A 2 4.69 14.26 16.71
CA LYS A 2 3.25 14.12 16.50
C LYS A 2 2.99 12.74 15.90
N LYS A 3 2.15 11.92 16.52
CA LYS A 3 1.79 10.59 16.00
C LYS A 3 1.06 10.80 14.67
N LEU A 4 1.61 10.24 13.58
CA LEU A 4 0.93 10.22 12.29
C LEU A 4 -0.30 9.32 12.45
N GLN A 5 -1.49 9.94 12.47
CA GLN A 5 -2.75 9.22 12.47
C GLN A 5 -3.22 9.08 11.03
N HIS A 6 -3.17 7.86 10.52
CA HIS A 6 -3.83 7.50 9.27
C HIS A 6 -5.22 6.96 9.61
N GLY A 7 -6.26 7.55 9.01
CA GLY A 7 -7.66 7.13 9.22
C GLY A 7 -7.91 5.72 8.70
N LYS A 8 -8.99 5.09 9.17
CA LYS A 8 -9.40 3.73 8.76
C LYS A 8 -9.50 3.56 7.24
N ASP A 9 -9.92 4.61 6.55
CA ASP A 9 -10.08 4.66 5.09
C ASP A 9 -8.79 4.91 4.32
N THR A 10 -7.65 5.08 5.01
CA THR A 10 -6.36 5.36 4.36
C THR A 10 -6.04 4.22 3.39
N PRO A 11 -5.79 4.51 2.09
CA PRO A 11 -5.50 3.48 1.10
C PRO A 11 -4.26 2.66 1.45
N VAL A 12 -4.31 1.36 1.16
CA VAL A 12 -3.18 0.44 1.32
C VAL A 12 -3.09 -0.48 0.11
N ALA A 13 -1.87 -0.69 -0.38
CA ALA A 13 -1.54 -1.76 -1.31
C ALA A 13 -0.49 -2.70 -0.70
N VAL A 14 -0.74 -4.01 -0.80
CA VAL A 14 0.21 -5.07 -0.46
C VAL A 14 0.53 -5.82 -1.73
N ILE A 15 1.81 -5.88 -2.07
CA ILE A 15 2.29 -6.46 -3.32
C ILE A 15 3.24 -7.61 -2.99
N TYR A 16 2.77 -8.83 -3.24
CA TYR A 16 3.54 -10.05 -3.08
C TYR A 16 4.39 -10.30 -4.33
N HIS A 17 5.66 -10.68 -4.12
CA HIS A 17 6.61 -11.00 -5.18
C HIS A 17 6.62 -9.96 -6.32
N VAL A 18 6.80 -8.68 -5.96
CA VAL A 18 6.89 -7.57 -6.93
C VAL A 18 7.87 -7.96 -8.04
N SER A 19 7.46 -7.79 -9.31
CA SER A 19 8.21 -8.11 -10.54
C SER A 19 8.39 -9.59 -10.90
N TRP A 20 7.83 -10.53 -10.13
CA TRP A 20 7.89 -11.97 -10.45
C TRP A 20 6.64 -12.42 -11.22
N PRO A 21 6.68 -13.59 -11.89
CA PRO A 21 5.52 -14.10 -12.63
C PRO A 21 4.27 -14.36 -11.78
N ASP A 22 4.44 -14.65 -10.49
CA ASP A 22 3.38 -14.96 -9.54
C ASP A 22 2.96 -13.75 -8.68
N GLN A 23 3.30 -12.53 -9.13
CA GLN A 23 2.97 -11.29 -8.44
C GLN A 23 1.47 -11.20 -8.13
N LYS A 24 1.14 -10.85 -6.88
CA LYS A 24 -0.23 -10.53 -6.47
C LYS A 24 -0.28 -9.12 -5.88
N ILE A 25 -1.23 -8.32 -6.35
CA ILE A 25 -1.50 -6.98 -5.82
C ILE A 25 -2.83 -7.02 -5.08
N ILE A 26 -2.81 -6.72 -3.78
CA ILE A 26 -3.99 -6.60 -2.93
C ILE A 26 -4.16 -5.15 -2.55
N ARG A 27 -5.36 -4.61 -2.81
CA ARG A 27 -5.72 -3.23 -2.45
C ARG A 27 -6.82 -3.20 -1.40
N GLY A 28 -6.76 -2.22 -0.53
CA GLY A 28 -7.76 -1.98 0.49
C GLY A 28 -7.46 -0.70 1.26
N THR A 29 -7.88 -0.70 2.50
CA THR A 29 -7.68 0.39 3.46
C THR A 29 -6.99 -0.14 4.70
N VAL A 30 -6.54 0.75 5.59
CA VAL A 30 -5.99 0.36 6.89
C VAL A 30 -6.95 -0.57 7.66
N GLU A 31 -8.27 -0.37 7.52
CA GLU A 31 -9.27 -1.23 8.15
C GLU A 31 -9.40 -2.62 7.51
N THR A 32 -9.23 -2.74 6.18
CA THR A 32 -9.60 -3.97 5.44
C THR A 32 -8.41 -4.82 4.98
N ILE A 33 -7.20 -4.25 4.96
CA ILE A 33 -6.07 -4.88 4.26
C ILE A 33 -5.59 -6.17 4.94
N ALA A 34 -5.63 -6.24 6.28
CA ALA A 34 -5.14 -7.39 7.02
C ALA A 34 -5.94 -8.66 6.68
N GLU A 35 -7.27 -8.56 6.67
CA GLU A 35 -8.16 -9.67 6.33
C GLU A 35 -7.96 -10.14 4.88
N LYS A 36 -7.83 -9.18 3.95
CA LYS A 36 -7.60 -9.49 2.52
C LYS A 36 -6.27 -10.20 2.28
N VAL A 37 -5.21 -9.78 2.96
CA VAL A 37 -3.88 -10.42 2.86
C VAL A 37 -3.92 -11.84 3.42
N HIS A 38 -4.57 -12.04 4.56
CA HIS A 38 -4.74 -13.37 5.15
C HIS A 38 -5.55 -14.30 4.24
N ALA A 39 -6.67 -13.81 3.68
CA ALA A 39 -7.48 -14.57 2.74
C ALA A 39 -6.72 -14.95 1.45
N ALA A 40 -5.69 -14.18 1.07
CA ALA A 40 -4.84 -14.47 -0.08
C ALA A 40 -3.67 -15.43 0.23
N GLY A 41 -3.51 -15.87 1.48
CA GLY A 41 -2.44 -16.78 1.92
C GLY A 41 -1.04 -16.18 1.85
N ILE A 42 -0.92 -14.84 1.95
CA ILE A 42 0.37 -14.15 1.90
C ILE A 42 0.87 -13.96 3.33
N GLU A 43 1.91 -14.71 3.71
CA GLU A 43 2.54 -14.60 5.04
C GLU A 43 3.88 -13.85 5.01
N ARG A 44 4.55 -13.85 3.86
CA ARG A 44 5.88 -13.28 3.56
C ARG A 44 6.19 -13.58 2.08
N SER A 45 6.95 -12.81 1.31
CA SER A 45 7.52 -11.47 1.51
C SER A 45 6.75 -10.49 0.60
N ALA A 46 6.31 -9.35 1.13
CA ALA A 46 5.50 -8.39 0.37
C ALA A 46 5.96 -6.94 0.60
N LEU A 47 5.84 -6.12 -0.44
CA LEU A 47 5.96 -4.66 -0.35
C LEU A 47 4.62 -4.07 0.10
N ILE A 48 4.64 -3.21 1.10
CA ILE A 48 3.44 -2.55 1.63
C ILE A 48 3.56 -1.04 1.40
N ILE A 49 2.58 -0.45 0.72
CA ILE A 49 2.47 0.99 0.48
C ILE A 49 1.20 1.47 1.19
N VAL A 50 1.34 2.47 2.06
CA VAL A 50 0.24 3.06 2.84
C VAL A 50 0.10 4.54 2.52
N GLY A 51 -1.14 4.99 2.30
CA GLY A 51 -1.48 6.38 2.01
C GLY A 51 -1.79 6.64 0.54
N ASN A 52 -2.07 7.91 0.23
CA ASN A 52 -2.55 8.34 -1.09
C ASN A 52 -1.58 7.97 -2.25
N ALA A 53 -0.31 7.72 -1.96
CA ALA A 53 0.65 7.23 -2.95
C ALA A 53 0.20 5.92 -3.64
N VAL A 54 -0.67 5.13 -3.00
CA VAL A 54 -1.28 3.93 -3.58
C VAL A 54 -2.06 4.22 -4.87
N ASP A 55 -2.69 5.38 -4.96
CA ASP A 55 -3.51 5.76 -6.11
C ASP A 55 -2.66 6.28 -7.29
N GLY A 56 -1.33 6.38 -7.12
CA GLY A 56 -0.40 6.82 -8.15
C GLY A 56 -0.82 8.16 -8.74
N ILE A 57 -0.77 8.29 -10.07
CA ILE A 57 -1.15 9.50 -10.82
C ILE A 57 -2.56 10.03 -10.54
N ASN A 58 -3.44 9.20 -9.95
CA ASN A 58 -4.80 9.60 -9.61
C ASN A 58 -4.91 10.25 -8.22
N ALA A 59 -3.86 10.16 -7.39
CA ALA A 59 -3.78 10.91 -6.15
C ALA A 59 -3.38 12.37 -6.40
N LYS A 60 -3.89 13.26 -5.54
CA LYS A 60 -3.34 14.61 -5.41
C LYS A 60 -2.04 14.53 -4.61
N TYR A 61 -0.90 14.49 -5.30
CA TYR A 61 0.43 14.61 -4.69
C TYR A 61 1.31 15.56 -5.49
N THR A 62 2.33 16.10 -4.81
CA THR A 62 3.37 16.92 -5.44
C THR A 62 4.62 16.07 -5.61
N ASN A 63 5.28 16.17 -6.77
CA ASN A 63 6.54 15.48 -6.99
C ASN A 63 7.61 15.96 -6.00
N SER A 64 8.40 15.01 -5.49
CA SER A 64 9.51 15.31 -4.60
C SER A 64 10.60 16.11 -5.33
N HIS A 65 11.17 17.10 -4.66
CA HIS A 65 12.29 17.92 -5.19
C HIS A 65 13.67 17.30 -4.85
N LEU A 66 13.69 16.06 -4.37
CA LEU A 66 14.89 15.38 -3.85
C LEU A 66 15.98 15.14 -4.90
N TYR A 67 15.62 15.09 -6.18
CA TYR A 67 16.54 14.91 -7.31
C TYR A 67 16.36 16.02 -8.34
N GLY A 68 16.18 17.26 -7.88
CA GLY A 68 16.22 18.44 -8.74
C GLY A 68 17.51 18.57 -9.52
#